data_AF-A0A379WVX0-F1
#
_entry.id   AF-A0A379WVX0-F1
#
_cell.length_a   1.000
_cell.length_b   1.000
_cell.length_c   1.000
_cell.angle_alpha   90.00
_cell.angle_beta   90.00
_cell.angle_gamma   90.00
#
_symmetry.space_group_name_H-M   'P 1'
#
loop_
_entity.id
_entity.type
_entity.pdbx_description
1 polymer ?
#
loop_
_entity_poly.entity_id
_entity_poly.type
_entity_poly.pdbx_seq_one_letter_code
_entity_poly.pdbx_strand_id
1 'polypeptide(L)'
;MMKVDAVKRGTWDRQIPLAVRQTWRGAMECNGNGLCFNFDAKSPMCPSMKISLNRIHSPKGRATLVREWLRLLADRGVDPLKLEKELPEKRASLRTLIARTRNSWHKRKGEYDFSHEVKEAMSGCLACKACTTQCPIKIDVPEFRSRFLQLYHTRYLRPVRDHLVATVETYAPLMARAPKTFNFFINQPVVRNLAKKHIGMVDLPLLSAPSLQQQLVGHPSANMTP
;
A
#
# COMPACT_ATOMS: atom_id res chain seq x y z
N MET A 1 4.21 27.28 -23.68
CA MET A 1 5.42 27.33 -22.83
C MET A 1 5.07 28.08 -21.54
N MET A 2 5.48 27.62 -20.34
CA MET A 2 5.19 28.36 -19.10
C MET A 2 6.00 29.66 -19.05
N LYS A 3 5.38 30.78 -18.65
CA LYS A 3 6.08 32.06 -18.44
C LYS A 3 7.14 31.90 -17.35
N VAL A 4 8.27 32.61 -17.44
CA VAL A 4 9.34 32.58 -16.43
C VAL A 4 8.78 32.94 -15.05
N ASP A 5 7.90 33.95 -14.99
CA ASP A 5 7.30 34.46 -13.75
C ASP A 5 6.06 33.68 -13.28
N ALA A 6 5.63 32.65 -14.02
CA ALA A 6 4.50 31.84 -13.60
C ALA A 6 4.80 31.11 -12.29
N VAL A 7 3.78 30.94 -11.44
CA VAL A 7 3.87 30.18 -10.19
C VAL A 7 4.44 28.80 -10.47
N LYS A 8 5.65 28.56 -9.97
CA LYS A 8 6.35 27.27 -10.13
C LYS A 8 5.91 26.28 -9.07
N ARG A 9 6.10 24.99 -9.36
CA ARG A 9 5.93 23.88 -8.39
C ARG A 9 6.52 24.20 -7.01
N GLY A 10 7.72 24.76 -6.97
CA GLY A 10 8.41 25.10 -5.73
C GLY A 10 7.66 26.09 -4.84
N THR A 11 6.79 26.95 -5.40
CA THR A 11 5.93 27.87 -4.64
C THR A 11 4.97 27.09 -3.75
N TRP A 12 4.34 26.04 -4.30
CA TRP A 12 3.41 25.17 -3.58
C TRP A 12 4.13 24.29 -2.56
N ASP A 13 5.30 23.75 -2.94
CA ASP A 13 6.10 22.91 -2.03
C ASP A 13 6.59 23.66 -0.78
N ARG A 14 6.79 24.98 -0.88
CA ARG A 14 7.22 25.83 0.25
C ARG A 14 6.16 25.98 1.34
N GLN A 15 4.88 25.72 1.02
CA GLN A 15 3.80 25.72 2.01
C GLN A 15 3.90 24.51 2.97
N ILE A 16 4.64 23.46 2.59
CA ILE A 16 4.87 22.29 3.43
C ILE A 16 5.99 22.63 4.44
N PRO A 17 5.77 22.42 5.76
CA PRO A 17 6.78 22.66 6.78
C PRO A 17 8.11 21.96 6.48
N LEU A 18 9.23 22.62 6.82
CA LEU A 18 10.58 22.10 6.53
C LEU A 18 10.83 20.71 7.13
N ALA A 19 10.39 20.49 8.37
CA ALA A 19 10.52 19.19 9.05
C ALA A 19 9.79 18.06 8.30
N VAL A 20 8.58 18.33 7.80
CA VAL A 20 7.80 17.39 6.97
C VAL A 20 8.53 17.13 5.66
N ARG A 21 9.11 18.15 5.01
CA ARG A 21 9.86 17.97 3.76
C ARG A 21 11.11 17.11 3.93
N GLN A 22 11.83 17.29 5.03
CA GLN A 22 13.05 16.54 5.35
C GLN A 22 12.79 15.07 5.72
N THR A 23 11.62 14.77 6.24
CA THR A 23 11.23 13.39 6.61
C THR A 23 10.55 12.67 5.45
N TRP A 24 9.80 13.37 4.60
CA TRP A 24 9.14 12.83 3.39
C TRP A 24 10.01 12.94 2.12
N ARG A 25 11.34 12.82 2.27
CA ARG A 25 12.31 13.04 1.19
C ARG A 25 12.01 12.25 -0.08
N GLY A 26 11.59 10.98 0.01
CA GLY A 26 11.23 10.18 -1.16
C GLY A 26 10.26 10.89 -2.12
N ALA A 27 9.16 11.47 -1.61
CA ALA A 27 8.22 12.22 -2.45
C ALA A 27 8.73 13.63 -2.79
N MET A 28 9.42 14.28 -1.85
CA MET A 28 9.88 15.67 -1.99
C MET A 28 11.09 15.84 -2.92
N GLU A 29 11.89 14.80 -3.11
CA GLU A 29 13.10 14.81 -3.95
C GLU A 29 12.81 14.57 -5.42
N CYS A 30 11.58 14.20 -5.79
CA CYS A 30 11.18 14.07 -7.19
C CYS A 30 11.48 15.36 -7.97
N ASN A 31 12.57 15.35 -8.75
CA ASN A 31 12.98 16.52 -9.53
C ASN A 31 12.09 16.72 -10.77
N GLY A 32 11.39 15.67 -11.20
CA GLY A 32 10.45 15.71 -12.31
C GLY A 32 11.03 15.30 -13.67
N ASN A 33 12.22 14.69 -13.72
CA ASN A 33 12.90 14.26 -14.95
C ASN A 33 12.06 13.37 -15.90
N GLY A 34 11.05 12.67 -15.38
CA GLY A 34 10.12 11.90 -16.19
C GLY A 34 10.66 10.56 -16.71
N LEU A 35 11.87 10.13 -16.32
CA LEU A 35 12.45 8.83 -16.73
C LEU A 35 11.53 7.65 -16.40
N CYS A 36 10.70 7.80 -15.38
CA CYS A 36 9.73 6.80 -14.97
C CYS A 36 8.57 6.59 -15.96
N PHE A 37 8.40 7.45 -16.97
CA PHE A 37 7.44 7.28 -18.05
C PHE A 37 8.03 6.39 -19.16
N ASN A 38 8.45 5.19 -18.78
CA ASN A 38 9.05 4.22 -19.68
C ASN A 38 8.04 3.12 -20.02
N PHE A 39 7.85 2.84 -21.30
CA PHE A 39 6.93 1.82 -21.83
C PHE A 39 7.63 0.54 -22.28
N ASP A 40 8.97 0.50 -22.28
CA ASP A 40 9.72 -0.72 -22.62
C ASP A 40 9.41 -1.84 -21.64
N ALA A 41 8.90 -2.96 -22.14
CA ALA A 41 8.54 -4.14 -21.35
C ALA A 41 9.72 -4.73 -20.56
N LYS A 42 10.95 -4.59 -21.07
CA LYS A 42 12.17 -5.15 -20.45
C LYS A 42 12.75 -4.26 -19.36
N SER A 43 12.43 -2.97 -19.36
CA SER A 43 12.88 -2.08 -18.30
C SER A 43 12.22 -2.45 -16.96
N PRO A 44 12.94 -2.55 -15.84
CA PRO A 44 12.31 -2.90 -14.56
C PRO A 44 11.43 -1.77 -13.98
N MET A 45 11.35 -0.59 -14.64
CA MET A 45 10.55 0.55 -14.18
C MET A 45 9.03 0.25 -14.07
N CYS A 46 8.39 0.90 -13.08
CA CYS A 46 7.00 0.74 -12.61
C CYS A 46 6.03 -0.04 -13.54
N PRO A 47 5.72 -1.32 -13.24
CA PRO A 47 4.81 -2.11 -14.07
C PRO A 47 3.37 -1.56 -14.08
N SER A 48 2.90 -0.99 -12.96
CA SER A 48 1.54 -0.45 -12.87
C SER A 48 1.28 0.70 -13.85
N MET A 49 2.27 1.56 -14.11
CA MET A 49 2.12 2.63 -15.09
C MET A 49 2.13 2.11 -16.53
N LYS A 50 2.95 1.09 -16.83
CA LYS A 50 3.00 0.48 -18.15
C LYS A 50 1.68 -0.19 -18.54
N ILE A 51 1.08 -0.91 -17.59
CA ILE A 51 -0.18 -1.62 -17.83
C ILE A 51 -1.35 -0.64 -17.89
N SER A 52 -1.43 0.31 -16.95
CA SER A 52 -2.56 1.25 -16.89
C SER A 52 -2.48 2.39 -17.90
N LEU A 53 -1.30 2.64 -18.48
CA LEU A 53 -0.97 3.82 -19.31
C LEU A 53 -1.30 5.16 -18.64
N ASN A 54 -1.54 5.16 -17.33
CA ASN A 54 -1.92 6.34 -16.57
C ASN A 54 -0.71 6.85 -15.76
N ARG A 55 -0.34 8.10 -16.02
CA ARG A 55 0.79 8.77 -15.40
C ARG A 55 0.66 8.91 -13.88
N ILE A 56 -0.55 8.86 -13.33
CA ILE A 56 -0.80 8.86 -11.88
C ILE A 56 -0.13 7.65 -11.21
N HIS A 57 -0.11 6.50 -11.87
CA HIS A 57 0.52 5.29 -11.34
C HIS A 57 2.05 5.26 -11.51
N SER A 58 2.66 6.28 -12.13
CA SER A 58 4.11 6.40 -12.20
C SER A 58 4.71 6.88 -10.86
N PRO A 59 6.00 6.62 -10.60
CA PRO A 59 6.73 7.22 -9.49
C PRO A 59 6.58 8.74 -9.40
N LYS A 60 6.65 9.46 -10.53
CA LYS A 60 6.44 10.92 -10.58
C LYS A 60 5.00 11.30 -10.22
N GLY A 61 4.01 10.60 -10.74
CA GLY A 61 2.60 10.84 -10.42
C GLY A 61 2.30 10.64 -8.93
N ARG A 62 2.76 9.52 -8.37
CA ARG A 62 2.67 9.18 -6.95
C ARG A 62 3.34 10.21 -6.05
N ALA A 63 4.55 10.64 -6.41
CA ALA A 63 5.25 11.68 -5.67
C ALA A 63 4.48 13.00 -5.69
N THR A 64 3.93 13.37 -6.85
CA THR A 64 3.18 14.63 -7.01
C THR A 64 1.91 14.62 -6.17
N LEU A 65 1.17 13.50 -6.15
CA LEU A 65 -0.01 13.33 -5.30
C LEU A 65 0.32 13.43 -3.81
N VAL A 66 1.43 12.82 -3.37
CA VAL A 66 1.86 12.90 -1.97
C VAL A 66 2.27 14.32 -1.59
N ARG A 67 2.96 15.06 -2.46
CA ARG A 67 3.31 16.47 -2.21
C ARG A 67 2.06 17.32 -2.02
N GLU A 68 1.09 17.18 -2.92
CA GLU A 68 -0.17 17.92 -2.82
C GLU A 68 -0.95 17.54 -1.57
N TRP A 69 -0.95 16.26 -1.21
CA TRP A 69 -1.57 15.78 0.03
C TRP A 69 -0.91 16.39 1.28
N LEU A 70 0.42 16.44 1.34
CA LEU A 70 1.15 17.07 2.43
C LEU A 70 0.89 18.59 2.49
N ARG A 71 0.76 19.25 1.34
CA ARG A 71 0.39 20.66 1.25
C ARG A 71 -1.01 20.91 1.81
N LEU A 72 -1.98 20.08 1.43
CA LEU A 72 -3.37 20.15 1.89
C LEU A 72 -3.53 19.80 3.39
N LEU A 73 -2.63 19.00 3.95
CA LEU A 73 -2.55 18.78 5.39
C LEU A 73 -2.00 20.02 6.12
N ALA A 74 -0.92 20.61 5.60
CA ALA A 74 -0.33 21.83 6.14
C ALA A 74 -1.32 23.00 6.13
N ASP A 75 -2.07 23.17 5.04
CA ASP A 75 -3.13 24.17 4.89
C ASP A 75 -4.25 24.02 5.95
N ARG A 76 -4.53 22.78 6.38
CA ARG A 76 -5.47 22.47 7.45
C ARG A 76 -4.85 22.47 8.85
N GLY A 77 -3.58 22.85 8.99
CA GLY A 77 -2.86 22.83 10.26
C GLY A 77 -2.61 21.43 10.83
N VAL A 78 -2.66 20.38 10.00
CA VAL A 78 -2.44 18.99 10.42
C VAL A 78 -0.98 18.61 10.20
N ASP A 79 -0.27 18.29 11.29
CA ASP A 79 1.11 17.79 11.22
C ASP A 79 1.14 16.24 11.10
N PRO A 80 1.56 15.69 9.95
CA PRO A 80 1.65 14.24 9.77
C PRO A 80 2.71 13.58 10.68
N LEU A 81 3.78 14.30 11.07
CA LEU A 81 4.83 13.73 11.92
C LEU A 81 4.36 13.55 13.35
N LYS A 82 3.57 14.50 13.85
CA LYS A 82 2.90 14.35 15.14
C LYS A 82 1.94 13.15 15.12
N LEU A 83 1.16 13.00 14.05
CA LEU A 83 0.27 11.84 13.89
C LEU A 83 1.04 10.51 13.87
N GLU A 84 2.16 10.42 13.14
CA GLU A 84 3.01 9.23 13.10
C GLU A 84 3.56 8.85 14.48
N LYS A 85 3.99 9.83 15.28
CA LYS A 85 4.52 9.61 16.62
C LYS A 85 3.47 9.16 17.63
N GLU A 86 2.26 9.71 17.57
CA GLU A 86 1.18 9.37 18.51
C GLU A 86 0.51 8.02 18.21
N LEU A 87 0.72 7.44 17.04
CA LEU A 87 0.01 6.24 16.59
C LEU A 87 0.31 4.97 17.39
N PRO A 88 1.57 4.62 17.71
CA PRO A 88 1.90 3.41 18.47
C PRO A 88 1.31 3.42 19.88
N GLU A 89 1.13 4.60 20.48
CA GLU A 89 0.64 4.74 21.86
C GLU A 89 -0.89 4.61 21.96
N LYS A 90 -1.60 4.90 20.86
CA LYS A 90 -3.07 4.88 20.83
C LYS A 90 -3.59 3.46 20.64
N ARG A 91 -4.08 2.85 21.73
CA ARG A 91 -4.87 1.62 21.66
C ARG A 91 -6.17 1.85 20.89
N ALA A 92 -6.63 0.82 20.18
CA ALA A 92 -7.91 0.85 19.47
C ALA A 92 -9.05 1.11 20.49
N SER A 93 -9.69 2.26 20.36
CA SER A 93 -10.85 2.63 21.19
C SER A 93 -12.14 2.49 20.39
N LEU A 94 -13.24 2.19 21.08
CA LEU A 94 -14.57 2.13 20.44
C LEU A 94 -14.91 3.44 19.71
N ARG A 95 -14.52 4.59 20.29
CA ARG A 95 -14.68 5.91 19.67
C ARG A 95 -13.93 6.01 18.34
N THR A 96 -12.67 5.56 18.29
CA THR A 96 -11.88 5.56 17.04
C THR A 96 -12.48 4.64 15.98
N LEU A 97 -13.02 3.48 16.39
CA LEU A 97 -13.69 2.57 15.47
C LEU A 97 -14.97 3.20 14.88
N ILE A 98 -15.82 3.79 15.73
CA ILE A 98 -17.03 4.50 15.30
C ILE A 98 -16.68 5.62 14.32
N ALA A 99 -15.66 6.44 14.63
CA ALA A 99 -15.22 7.52 13.76
C ALA A 99 -14.74 7.00 12.39
N ARG A 100 -13.94 5.93 12.35
CA ARG A 100 -13.48 5.31 11.10
C ARG A 100 -14.63 4.75 10.28
N THR A 101 -15.57 4.06 10.93
CA THR A 101 -16.77 3.52 10.27
C THR A 101 -17.62 4.63 9.67
N ARG A 102 -17.84 5.71 10.41
CA ARG A 102 -18.55 6.90 9.93
C ARG A 102 -17.85 7.49 8.70
N ASN A 103 -16.56 7.76 8.77
CA ASN A 103 -15.79 8.33 7.65
C ASN A 103 -15.80 7.41 6.41
N SER A 104 -15.66 6.09 6.61
CA SER A 104 -15.76 5.11 5.52
C SER A 104 -17.16 5.07 4.88
N TRP A 105 -18.21 5.31 5.65
CA TRP A 105 -19.57 5.43 5.14
C TRP A 105 -19.78 6.73 4.35
N HIS A 106 -19.25 7.87 4.84
CA HIS A 106 -19.28 9.16 4.12
C HIS A 106 -18.57 9.08 2.77
N LYS A 107 -17.40 8.43 2.73
CA LYS A 107 -16.72 8.10 1.48
C LYS A 107 -17.64 7.37 0.50
N ARG A 108 -18.36 6.34 0.97
CA ARG A 108 -19.27 5.55 0.12
C ARG A 108 -20.46 6.37 -0.37
N LYS A 109 -20.87 7.41 0.36
CA LYS A 109 -21.89 8.39 -0.05
C LYS A 109 -21.38 9.43 -1.06
N GLY A 110 -20.10 9.44 -1.40
CA GLY A 110 -19.52 10.35 -2.39
C GLY A 110 -18.93 11.64 -1.81
N GLU A 111 -18.69 11.71 -0.50
CA GLU A 111 -17.97 12.84 0.09
C GLU A 111 -16.53 12.88 -0.43
N TYR A 112 -16.13 14.01 -1.02
CA TYR A 112 -14.84 14.16 -1.66
C TYR A 112 -13.72 14.38 -0.63
N ASP A 113 -12.69 13.53 -0.70
CA ASP A 113 -11.43 13.69 0.02
C ASP A 113 -10.28 13.31 -0.93
N PHE A 114 -9.36 14.26 -1.15
CA PHE A 114 -8.18 14.07 -1.98
C PHE A 114 -7.33 12.86 -1.56
N SER A 115 -7.36 12.49 -0.27
CA SER A 115 -6.69 11.29 0.25
C SER A 115 -7.11 10.01 -0.49
N HIS A 116 -8.32 9.97 -1.07
CA HIS A 116 -8.77 8.84 -1.88
C HIS A 116 -8.04 8.72 -3.21
N GLU A 117 -7.70 9.84 -3.86
CA GLU A 117 -6.90 9.84 -5.09
C GLU A 117 -5.48 9.36 -4.83
N VAL A 118 -4.88 9.81 -3.72
CA VAL A 118 -3.56 9.34 -3.28
C VAL A 118 -3.61 7.84 -2.99
N LYS A 119 -4.63 7.37 -2.26
CA LYS A 119 -4.83 5.94 -1.97
C LYS A 119 -4.98 5.14 -3.26
N GLU A 120 -5.69 5.66 -4.25
CA GLU A 120 -5.93 4.97 -5.52
C GLU A 120 -4.64 4.78 -6.31
N ALA A 121 -3.84 5.85 -6.40
CA ALA A 121 -2.50 5.76 -6.94
C ALA A 121 -1.71 4.70 -6.17
N MET A 122 -1.58 4.84 -4.83
CA MET A 122 -0.81 3.93 -3.96
C MET A 122 -1.24 2.47 -4.03
N SER A 123 -2.54 2.16 -4.22
CA SER A 123 -3.00 0.78 -4.35
C SER A 123 -2.41 0.05 -5.57
N GLY A 124 -2.06 0.78 -6.63
CA GLY A 124 -1.40 0.17 -7.80
C GLY A 124 0.10 -0.13 -7.61
N CYS A 125 0.73 0.29 -6.51
CA CYS A 125 2.16 0.01 -6.29
C CYS A 125 2.35 -1.37 -5.66
N LEU A 126 3.08 -2.24 -6.36
CA LEU A 126 3.45 -3.59 -5.92
C LEU A 126 4.61 -3.63 -4.91
N ALA A 127 5.10 -2.48 -4.48
CA ALA A 127 6.26 -2.35 -3.59
C ALA A 127 7.57 -3.02 -4.10
N CYS A 128 7.71 -3.24 -5.41
CA CYS A 128 8.86 -3.95 -6.01
C CYS A 128 10.21 -3.20 -5.99
N LYS A 129 10.27 -1.96 -5.45
CA LYS A 129 11.47 -1.10 -5.36
C LYS A 129 12.23 -0.78 -6.65
N ALA A 130 11.72 -1.14 -7.83
CA ALA A 130 12.42 -0.84 -9.08
C ALA A 130 12.61 0.67 -9.36
N CYS A 131 11.70 1.52 -8.87
CA CYS A 131 11.84 2.97 -8.99
C CYS A 131 13.02 3.54 -8.20
N THR A 132 13.38 2.91 -7.07
CA THR A 132 14.49 3.33 -6.22
C THR A 132 15.82 3.08 -6.92
N THR A 133 15.93 1.97 -7.64
CA THR A 133 17.17 1.59 -8.35
C THR A 133 17.32 2.30 -9.69
N GLN A 134 16.25 2.46 -10.45
CA GLN A 134 16.31 2.96 -11.83
C GLN A 134 16.25 4.49 -11.93
N CYS A 135 15.74 5.19 -10.91
CA CYS A 135 15.68 6.64 -10.93
C CYS A 135 17.03 7.21 -10.48
N PRO A 136 17.63 8.18 -11.21
CA PRO A 136 18.93 8.75 -10.84
C PRO A 136 18.93 9.46 -9.48
N ILE A 137 17.76 9.93 -9.04
CA ILE A 137 17.55 10.56 -7.72
C ILE A 137 17.07 9.56 -6.65
N LYS A 138 17.02 8.26 -6.97
CA LYS A 138 16.64 7.17 -6.06
C LYS A 138 15.32 7.36 -5.32
N ILE A 139 14.26 7.69 -6.06
CA ILE A 139 12.93 7.85 -5.47
C ILE A 139 12.37 6.55 -4.89
N ASP A 140 12.10 6.54 -3.59
CA ASP A 140 11.50 5.40 -2.89
C ASP A 140 9.98 5.57 -2.74
N VAL A 141 9.24 5.07 -3.73
CA VAL A 141 7.77 5.02 -3.70
C VAL A 141 7.23 4.08 -2.62
N PRO A 142 7.78 2.85 -2.45
CA PRO A 142 7.32 1.95 -1.40
C PRO A 142 7.36 2.56 0.00
N GLU A 143 8.38 3.35 0.32
CA GLU A 143 8.56 4.00 1.62
C GLU A 143 7.46 5.02 1.92
N PHE A 144 7.26 6.03 1.08
CA PHE A 144 6.21 7.01 1.36
C PHE A 144 4.80 6.42 1.21
N ARG A 145 4.64 5.30 0.47
CA ARG A 145 3.38 4.56 0.39
C ARG A 145 3.01 3.94 1.72
N SER A 146 3.94 3.26 2.40
CA SER A 146 3.65 2.59 3.66
C SER A 146 3.23 3.61 4.72
N ARG A 147 3.95 4.74 4.80
CA ARG A 147 3.63 5.88 5.67
C ARG A 147 2.28 6.50 5.37
N PHE A 148 1.99 6.78 4.09
CA PHE A 148 0.69 7.28 3.68
C PHE A 148 -0.44 6.31 4.05
N LEU A 149 -0.30 5.01 3.77
CA LEU A 149 -1.34 4.02 4.07
C LEU A 149 -1.57 3.87 5.58
N GLN A 150 -0.51 3.98 6.38
CA GLN A 150 -0.63 4.01 7.84
C GLN A 150 -1.50 5.17 8.29
N LEU A 151 -1.19 6.39 7.84
CA LEU A 151 -1.96 7.60 8.15
C LEU A 151 -3.40 7.55 7.60
N TYR A 152 -3.59 7.07 6.37
CA TYR A 152 -4.89 6.93 5.74
C TYR A 152 -5.83 6.01 6.56
N HIS A 153 -5.32 4.87 7.03
CA HIS A 153 -6.10 3.92 7.82
C HIS A 153 -6.29 4.30 9.29
N THR A 154 -5.73 5.43 9.73
CA THR A 154 -6.14 6.05 11.00
C THR A 154 -7.52 6.69 10.89
N ARG A 155 -7.88 7.19 9.70
CA ARG A 155 -9.11 7.91 9.39
C ARG A 155 -10.18 7.01 8.78
N TYR A 156 -9.78 6.03 7.97
CA TYR A 156 -10.67 5.12 7.24
C TYR A 156 -10.48 3.67 7.67
N LEU A 157 -11.55 2.87 7.62
CA LEU A 157 -11.46 1.42 7.86
C LEU A 157 -10.48 0.75 6.90
N ARG A 158 -9.69 -0.18 7.44
CA ARG A 158 -8.80 -1.04 6.66
C ARG A 158 -9.59 -2.25 6.13
N PRO A 159 -9.36 -2.69 4.88
CA PRO A 159 -10.09 -3.83 4.34
C PRO A 159 -9.73 -5.12 5.08
N VAL A 160 -10.70 -6.04 5.18
CA VAL A 160 -10.52 -7.31 5.90
C VAL A 160 -9.38 -8.15 5.32
N ARG A 161 -9.19 -8.13 4.00
CA ARG A 161 -8.09 -8.87 3.34
C ARG A 161 -6.71 -8.51 3.88
N ASP A 162 -6.49 -7.25 4.25
CA ASP A 162 -5.20 -6.81 4.77
C ASP A 162 -4.93 -7.45 6.14
N HIS A 163 -5.96 -7.59 6.97
CA HIS A 163 -5.86 -8.24 8.28
C HIS A 163 -5.67 -9.75 8.17
N LEU A 164 -6.36 -10.39 7.22
CA LEU A 164 -6.18 -11.82 6.93
C LEU A 164 -4.73 -12.09 6.48
N VAL A 165 -4.23 -11.34 5.50
CA VAL A 165 -2.84 -11.51 5.03
C VAL A 165 -1.84 -11.20 6.15
N ALA A 166 -2.06 -10.16 6.95
CA ALA A 166 -1.15 -9.80 8.04
C ALA A 166 -1.09 -10.83 9.17
N THR A 167 -2.10 -11.70 9.31
CA THR A 167 -2.18 -12.71 10.38
C THR A 167 -1.95 -14.13 9.86
N VAL A 168 -1.51 -14.27 8.59
CA VAL A 168 -1.30 -15.57 7.94
C VAL A 168 -0.30 -16.44 8.69
N GLU A 169 0.75 -15.86 9.25
CA GLU A 169 1.76 -16.58 10.03
C GLU A 169 1.19 -17.22 11.30
N THR A 170 0.09 -16.67 11.84
CA THR A 170 -0.56 -17.19 13.05
C THR A 170 -1.46 -18.39 12.73
N TYR A 171 -2.25 -18.32 11.65
CA TYR A 171 -3.23 -19.36 11.34
C TYR A 171 -2.72 -20.43 10.35
N ALA A 172 -1.77 -20.11 9.46
CA ALA A 172 -1.28 -21.06 8.46
C ALA A 172 -0.66 -22.33 9.08
N PRO A 173 0.10 -22.27 10.20
CA PRO A 173 0.59 -23.47 10.87
C PRO A 173 -0.53 -24.36 11.41
N LEU A 174 -1.62 -23.77 11.90
CA LEU A 174 -2.80 -24.51 12.35
C LEU A 174 -3.49 -25.20 11.17
N MET A 175 -3.61 -24.49 10.04
CA MET A 175 -4.17 -25.05 8.82
C MET A 175 -3.34 -26.21 8.26
N ALA A 176 -2.00 -26.10 8.35
CA ALA A 176 -1.06 -27.11 7.88
C ALA A 176 -1.15 -28.45 8.63
N ARG A 177 -1.72 -28.50 9.83
CA ARG A 177 -1.94 -29.75 10.59
C ARG A 177 -3.04 -30.63 9.99
N ALA A 178 -4.03 -30.03 9.33
CA ALA A 178 -5.17 -30.75 8.76
C ALA A 178 -5.47 -30.29 7.32
N PRO A 179 -4.51 -30.37 6.38
CA PRO A 179 -4.59 -29.71 5.08
C PRO A 179 -5.77 -30.20 4.24
N LYS A 180 -6.14 -31.48 4.33
CA LYS A 180 -7.31 -32.05 3.62
C LYS A 180 -8.62 -31.36 4.02
N THR A 181 -8.81 -31.06 5.30
CA THR A 181 -10.05 -30.43 5.80
C THR A 181 -10.16 -28.99 5.32
N PHE A 182 -9.09 -28.20 5.47
CA PHE A 182 -9.05 -26.82 5.00
C PHE A 182 -9.16 -26.74 3.47
N ASN A 183 -8.47 -27.63 2.74
CA ASN A 183 -8.59 -27.70 1.29
C ASN A 183 -10.02 -28.03 0.86
N PHE A 184 -10.71 -28.94 1.56
CA PHE A 184 -12.11 -29.23 1.25
C PHE A 184 -12.96 -27.97 1.34
N PHE A 185 -12.87 -27.18 2.42
CA PHE A 185 -13.63 -25.95 2.57
C PHE A 185 -13.21 -24.84 1.59
N ILE A 186 -11.90 -24.59 1.44
CA ILE A 186 -11.37 -23.54 0.57
C ILE A 186 -11.67 -23.81 -0.90
N ASN A 187 -11.66 -25.09 -1.31
CA ASN A 187 -11.89 -25.48 -2.70
C ASN A 187 -13.38 -25.46 -3.09
N GLN A 188 -14.31 -25.29 -2.14
CA GLN A 188 -15.73 -25.20 -2.49
C GLN A 188 -16.00 -23.97 -3.36
N PRO A 189 -16.74 -24.10 -4.48
CA PRO A 189 -16.99 -23.00 -5.41
C PRO A 189 -17.74 -21.84 -4.76
N VAL A 190 -18.65 -22.15 -3.81
CA VAL A 190 -19.38 -21.15 -3.02
C VAL A 190 -18.41 -20.32 -2.16
N VAL A 191 -17.46 -20.97 -1.49
CA VAL A 191 -16.46 -20.29 -0.64
C VAL A 191 -15.55 -19.41 -1.49
N ARG A 192 -15.06 -19.92 -2.63
CA ARG A 192 -14.25 -19.12 -3.58
C ARG A 192 -14.99 -17.89 -4.08
N ASN A 193 -16.26 -18.03 -4.43
CA ASN A 193 -17.07 -16.91 -4.93
C ASN A 193 -17.36 -15.87 -3.83
N LEU A 194 -17.70 -16.33 -2.62
CA LEU A 194 -17.89 -15.43 -1.47
C LEU A 194 -16.61 -14.69 -1.10
N ALA A 195 -15.47 -15.38 -1.06
CA ALA A 195 -14.16 -14.77 -0.82
C ALA A 195 -13.82 -13.73 -1.89
N LYS A 196 -14.06 -14.04 -3.17
CA LYS A 196 -13.87 -13.10 -4.28
C LYS A 196 -14.75 -11.85 -4.15
N LYS A 197 -16.03 -12.00 -3.81
CA LYS A 197 -17.01 -10.91 -3.77
C LYS A 197 -16.91 -10.03 -2.51
N HIS A 198 -16.71 -10.64 -1.35
CA HIS A 198 -16.77 -9.93 -0.06
C HIS A 198 -15.39 -9.55 0.50
N ILE A 199 -14.39 -10.41 0.31
CA ILE A 199 -13.03 -10.19 0.84
C ILE A 199 -12.13 -9.61 -0.26
N GLY A 200 -12.40 -9.94 -1.54
CA GLY A 200 -11.57 -9.53 -2.67
C GLY A 200 -10.29 -10.35 -2.81
N MET A 201 -10.28 -11.58 -2.28
CA MET A 201 -9.20 -12.55 -2.49
C MET A 201 -9.58 -13.50 -3.62
N VAL A 202 -8.68 -13.61 -4.59
CA VAL A 202 -8.81 -14.50 -5.75
C VAL A 202 -7.77 -15.61 -5.60
N ASP A 203 -8.15 -16.84 -5.95
CA ASP A 203 -7.28 -18.02 -5.94
C ASP A 203 -6.54 -18.23 -4.61
N LEU A 204 -7.32 -18.47 -3.55
CA LEU A 204 -6.79 -18.88 -2.25
C LEU A 204 -5.92 -20.14 -2.43
N PRO A 205 -4.65 -20.12 -1.98
CA PRO A 205 -3.75 -21.24 -2.18
C PRO A 205 -4.21 -22.45 -1.38
N LEU A 206 -4.20 -23.61 -2.02
CA LEU A 206 -4.41 -24.88 -1.34
C LEU A 206 -3.13 -25.28 -0.58
N LEU A 207 -3.33 -25.95 0.55
CA LEU A 207 -2.24 -26.50 1.35
C LEU A 207 -1.76 -27.81 0.73
N SER A 208 -0.48 -28.14 0.91
CA SER A 208 0.05 -29.41 0.42
C SER A 208 -0.64 -30.59 1.10
N ALA A 209 -1.16 -31.53 0.29
CA ALA A 209 -1.69 -32.82 0.72
C ALA A 209 -1.15 -33.89 -0.24
N PRO A 210 -0.20 -34.77 0.17
CA PRO A 210 0.32 -34.97 1.53
C PRO A 210 1.10 -33.77 2.09
N SER A 211 1.15 -33.67 3.42
CA SER A 211 1.86 -32.58 4.11
C SER A 211 3.37 -32.65 3.85
N LEU A 212 4.08 -31.52 3.99
CA LEU A 212 5.55 -31.49 3.81
C LEU A 212 6.26 -32.51 4.71
N GLN A 213 5.82 -32.64 5.98
CA GLN A 213 6.35 -33.64 6.90
C GLN A 213 6.20 -35.07 6.37
N GLN A 214 5.04 -35.39 5.78
CA GLN A 214 4.79 -36.70 5.17
C GLN A 214 5.63 -36.91 3.90
N GLN A 215 5.82 -35.87 3.09
CA GLN A 215 6.64 -35.94 1.87
C GLN A 215 8.13 -36.11 2.19
N LEU A 216 8.59 -35.58 3.32
CA LEU A 216 9.98 -35.67 3.73
C LEU A 216 10.30 -36.99 4.46
N VAL A 217 9.33 -37.84 4.79
CA VAL A 217 9.61 -39.15 5.43
C VAL A 217 10.59 -39.96 4.56
N GLY A 218 11.78 -40.24 5.09
CA GLY A 218 12.84 -40.95 4.38
C GLY A 218 13.73 -40.08 3.47
N HIS A 219 13.44 -38.78 3.33
CA HIS A 219 14.32 -37.85 2.64
C HIS A 219 15.50 -37.48 3.55
N PRO A 220 16.75 -37.39 3.04
CA PRO A 220 17.92 -37.06 3.86
C PRO A 220 17.76 -35.78 4.69
N SER A 221 17.00 -34.81 4.17
CA SER A 221 16.73 -33.54 4.85
C SER A 221 15.59 -33.58 5.89
N ALA A 222 14.86 -34.69 6.05
CA ALA A 222 13.88 -34.81 7.17
C ALA A 222 14.55 -34.79 8.54
N ASN A 223 15.81 -35.25 8.62
CA ASN A 223 16.60 -35.26 9.84
C ASN A 223 17.52 -34.02 9.97
N MET A 224 17.40 -33.04 9.06
CA MET A 224 18.31 -31.87 8.99
C MET A 224 17.76 -30.60 9.66
N THR A 225 16.68 -30.68 10.45
CA THR A 225 16.24 -29.53 11.26
C THR A 225 16.65 -29.67 12.73
N PRO A 226 17.18 -28.60 13.36
CA PRO A 226 17.58 -28.56 14.77
C PRO A 226 16.41 -28.64 15.75
#